data_AF-A0A2E2K6G7-F1
#
_entry.id   AF-A0A2E2K6G7-F1
#
_cell.length_a   1.000
_cell.length_b   1.000
_cell.length_c   1.000
_cell.angle_alpha   90.00
_cell.angle_beta   90.00
_cell.angle_gamma   90.00
#
_symmetry.space_group_name_H-M   'P 1'
#
loop_
_entity.id
_entity.type
_entity.pdbx_description
1 polymer ?
#
loop_
_entity_poly.entity_id
_entity_poly.type
_entity_poly.pdbx_seq_one_letter_code
_entity_poly.pdbx_strand_id
1 'polypeptide(L)'
;MKKFIVRTGLFLALASTLLIGGELWVRQVPNDYSYKHRQLLEQRTDTEVLILGSSHSLFGLNPEHFSQRAFNFALTSQSLSYDRYLFERYLPRLPKLKAIVLPIGFFSLGYSLEDGIEAWRKQRYVHYLGYWKELDASEWLELKNYSTLYHNDAGQMFEQTKRYRKRGTSPLTVNTLGWSELFVEQTPAGLDTSGAEAAARHAAVPQRNQPRLDLLAMLETAKKQNIKVLLFIPPAWESYRHAVDKGRMQHTRQFLARLAGQEHVEFIDLFADDRFTEEDFYDGDHLNHKGAQKLSRIISTQIDNKL
;
A
#
# COMPACT_ATOMS: atom_id res chain seq x y z
N MET A 1 50.38 -8.87 -20.53
CA MET A 1 49.50 -7.76 -20.09
C MET A 1 48.36 -7.47 -21.07
N LYS A 2 48.61 -7.14 -22.35
CA LYS A 2 47.53 -6.85 -23.34
C LYS A 2 46.46 -7.95 -23.45
N LYS A 3 46.86 -9.22 -23.58
CA LYS A 3 45.93 -10.37 -23.63
C LYS A 3 45.07 -10.53 -22.37
N PHE A 4 45.62 -10.20 -21.20
CA PHE A 4 44.89 -10.26 -19.93
C PHE A 4 43.82 -9.17 -19.89
N ILE A 5 44.17 -7.92 -20.18
CA ILE A 5 43.22 -6.80 -20.23
C ILE A 5 42.08 -7.07 -21.21
N VAL A 6 42.40 -7.56 -22.42
CA VAL A 6 41.38 -7.89 -23.43
C VAL A 6 40.44 -9.01 -22.94
N ARG A 7 40.99 -10.09 -22.36
CA ARG A 7 40.16 -11.20 -21.84
C ARG A 7 39.28 -10.75 -20.67
N THR A 8 39.81 -9.97 -19.74
CA THR A 8 39.04 -9.40 -18.63
C THR A 8 37.95 -8.46 -19.14
N GLY A 9 38.26 -7.60 -20.12
CA GLY A 9 37.27 -6.73 -20.74
C GLY A 9 36.14 -7.49 -21.41
N LEU A 10 36.46 -8.56 -22.17
CA LEU A 10 35.45 -9.42 -22.79
C LEU A 10 34.57 -10.14 -21.75
N PHE A 11 35.17 -10.64 -20.67
CA PHE A 11 34.44 -11.26 -19.57
C PHE A 11 33.47 -10.28 -18.90
N LEU A 12 33.95 -9.07 -18.55
CA LEU A 12 33.12 -8.04 -17.94
C LEU A 12 32.01 -7.57 -18.88
N ALA A 13 32.28 -7.46 -20.18
CA ALA A 13 31.28 -7.11 -21.17
C ALA A 13 30.18 -8.19 -21.28
N LEU A 14 30.57 -9.47 -21.30
CA LEU A 14 29.62 -10.58 -21.29
C LEU A 14 28.78 -10.59 -20.00
N ALA A 15 29.42 -10.47 -18.84
CA ALA A 15 28.73 -10.43 -17.54
C ALA A 15 27.74 -9.26 -17.46
N SER A 16 28.17 -8.06 -17.88
CA SER A 16 27.30 -6.87 -17.90
C SER A 16 26.13 -7.05 -18.86
N THR A 17 26.36 -7.65 -20.03
CA THR A 17 25.30 -7.93 -21.01
C THR A 17 24.27 -8.90 -20.44
N LEU A 18 24.71 -9.95 -19.74
CA LEU A 18 23.81 -10.92 -19.10
C LEU A 18 23.01 -10.27 -17.95
N LEU A 19 23.65 -9.42 -17.14
CA LEU A 19 22.98 -8.71 -16.04
C LEU A 19 21.95 -7.71 -16.57
N ILE A 20 22.32 -6.89 -17.56
CA ILE A 20 21.40 -5.93 -18.19
C ILE A 20 20.25 -6.68 -18.87
N GLY A 21 20.55 -7.73 -19.62
CA GLY A 21 19.55 -8.56 -20.29
C GLY A 21 18.58 -9.21 -19.30
N GLY A 22 19.10 -9.76 -18.19
CA GLY A 22 18.29 -10.33 -17.12
C GLY A 22 17.41 -9.30 -16.42
N GLU A 23 17.95 -8.12 -16.12
CA GLU A 23 17.20 -7.03 -15.50
C GLU A 23 16.07 -6.55 -16.42
N LEU A 24 16.36 -6.32 -17.70
CA LEU A 24 15.36 -5.94 -18.70
C LEU A 24 14.30 -7.03 -18.89
N TRP A 25 14.69 -8.30 -18.82
CA TRP A 25 13.76 -9.42 -18.93
C TRP A 25 12.76 -9.45 -17.77
N VAL A 26 13.28 -9.33 -16.55
CA VAL A 26 12.48 -9.39 -15.33
C VAL A 26 11.61 -8.15 -15.15
N ARG A 27 12.10 -6.96 -15.50
CA ARG A 27 11.33 -5.70 -15.41
C ARG A 27 10.13 -5.64 -16.34
N GLN A 28 10.06 -6.49 -17.36
CA GLN A 28 8.91 -6.56 -18.27
C GLN A 28 7.71 -7.28 -17.65
N VAL A 29 7.90 -7.98 -16.53
CA VAL A 29 6.80 -8.63 -15.82
C VAL A 29 5.99 -7.58 -15.07
N PRO A 30 4.69 -7.42 -15.36
CA PRO A 30 3.85 -6.50 -14.60
C PRO A 30 3.82 -6.94 -13.13
N ASN A 31 3.72 -5.98 -12.24
CA ASN A 31 3.50 -6.22 -10.81
C ASN A 31 2.58 -5.12 -10.29
N ASP A 32 1.98 -5.33 -9.13
CA ASP A 32 0.94 -4.41 -8.61
C ASP A 32 1.41 -2.95 -8.54
N TYR A 33 2.70 -2.71 -8.26
CA TYR A 33 3.28 -1.37 -8.19
C TYR A 33 3.36 -0.72 -9.58
N SER A 34 3.99 -1.41 -10.54
CA SER A 34 4.11 -0.91 -11.92
C SER A 34 2.75 -0.81 -12.63
N TYR A 35 1.81 -1.69 -12.28
CA TYR A 35 0.44 -1.65 -12.77
C TYR A 35 -0.30 -0.41 -12.25
N LYS A 36 -0.37 -0.22 -10.93
CA LYS A 36 -1.03 0.94 -10.31
C LYS A 36 -0.40 2.27 -10.78
N HIS A 37 0.92 2.31 -10.93
CA HIS A 37 1.63 3.44 -11.53
C HIS A 37 1.07 3.81 -12.91
N ARG A 38 1.00 2.83 -13.83
CA ARG A 38 0.50 3.06 -15.19
C ARG A 38 -0.96 3.48 -15.20
N GLN A 39 -1.78 2.87 -14.34
CA GLN A 39 -3.19 3.24 -14.21
C GLN A 39 -3.36 4.72 -13.89
N LEU A 40 -2.68 5.26 -12.86
CA LEU A 40 -2.81 6.67 -12.53
C LEU A 40 -2.11 7.64 -13.51
N LEU A 41 -1.12 7.18 -14.27
CA LEU A 41 -0.48 8.03 -15.27
C LEU A 41 -1.32 8.19 -16.54
N GLU A 42 -2.05 7.15 -16.95
CA GLU A 42 -2.58 7.05 -18.31
C GLU A 42 -4.09 6.76 -18.38
N GLN A 43 -4.65 5.98 -17.44
CA GLN A 43 -5.98 5.36 -17.61
C GLN A 43 -7.01 5.79 -16.57
N ARG A 44 -6.56 6.34 -15.44
CA ARG A 44 -7.39 6.69 -14.27
C ARG A 44 -7.23 8.16 -13.87
N THR A 45 -6.94 9.03 -14.85
CA THR A 45 -6.85 10.49 -14.65
C THR A 45 -8.20 11.12 -14.29
N ASP A 46 -9.29 10.36 -14.43
CA ASP A 46 -10.64 10.72 -14.06
C ASP A 46 -11.02 10.33 -12.62
N THR A 47 -10.11 9.76 -11.84
CA THR A 47 -10.30 9.39 -10.43
C THR A 47 -10.76 10.58 -9.60
N GLU A 48 -11.85 10.39 -8.87
CA GLU A 48 -12.44 11.35 -7.93
C GLU A 48 -12.11 11.02 -6.47
N VAL A 49 -11.92 9.73 -6.18
CA VAL A 49 -11.55 9.23 -4.85
C VAL A 49 -10.30 8.37 -4.94
N LEU A 50 -9.22 8.79 -4.30
CA LEU A 50 -7.98 8.01 -4.23
C LEU A 50 -7.90 7.30 -2.88
N ILE A 51 -7.85 5.97 -2.92
CA ILE A 51 -7.75 5.14 -1.73
C ILE A 51 -6.28 4.79 -1.49
N LEU A 52 -5.78 5.13 -0.32
CA LEU A 52 -4.39 4.96 0.12
C LEU A 52 -4.33 4.07 1.37
N GLY A 53 -3.12 3.77 1.83
CA GLY A 53 -2.87 3.00 3.04
C GLY A 53 -2.37 1.58 2.81
N SER A 54 -2.38 0.79 3.88
CA SER A 54 -1.81 -0.55 3.95
C SER A 54 -2.75 -1.64 3.41
N SER A 55 -2.44 -2.90 3.75
CA SER A 55 -3.30 -4.07 3.50
C SER A 55 -4.76 -3.85 3.89
N HIS A 56 -5.04 -3.10 4.97
CA HIS A 56 -6.41 -2.80 5.41
C HIS A 56 -7.24 -2.10 4.31
N SER A 57 -6.62 -1.22 3.50
CA SER A 57 -7.31 -0.62 2.35
C SER A 57 -7.15 -1.41 1.08
N LEU A 58 -5.99 -2.05 0.85
CA LEU A 58 -5.77 -2.89 -0.33
C LEU A 58 -6.82 -4.01 -0.43
N PHE A 59 -7.16 -4.63 0.69
CA PHE A 59 -8.14 -5.70 0.78
C PHE A 59 -9.52 -5.21 1.20
N GLY A 60 -9.60 -4.20 2.07
CA GLY A 60 -10.88 -3.76 2.64
C GLY A 60 -11.70 -2.78 1.79
N LEU A 61 -11.11 -2.14 0.77
CA LEU A 61 -11.82 -1.13 -0.02
C LEU A 61 -11.81 -1.45 -1.51
N ASN A 62 -12.92 -2.02 -2.00
CA ASN A 62 -13.15 -2.28 -3.42
C ASN A 62 -13.84 -1.07 -4.10
N PRO A 63 -13.16 -0.37 -5.02
CA PRO A 63 -13.73 0.76 -5.77
C PRO A 63 -15.01 0.45 -6.55
N GLU A 64 -15.29 -0.81 -6.90
CA GLU A 64 -16.53 -1.19 -7.61
C GLU A 64 -17.80 -0.90 -6.80
N HIS A 65 -17.67 -0.66 -5.50
CA HIS A 65 -18.77 -0.36 -4.59
C HIS A 65 -18.80 1.09 -4.14
N PHE A 66 -18.03 1.97 -4.78
CA PHE A 66 -18.10 3.41 -4.62
C PHE A 66 -19.07 4.01 -5.65
N SER A 67 -19.80 5.04 -5.26
CA SER A 67 -20.65 5.84 -6.15
C SER A 67 -19.81 6.78 -7.04
N GLN A 68 -18.68 7.25 -6.53
CA GLN A 68 -17.72 8.07 -7.30
C GLN A 68 -16.68 7.20 -7.99
N ARG A 69 -15.99 7.76 -8.98
CA ARG A 69 -14.88 7.07 -9.66
C ARG A 69 -13.69 6.92 -8.71
N ALA A 70 -13.64 5.80 -8.00
CA ALA A 70 -12.57 5.50 -7.05
C ALA A 70 -11.44 4.68 -7.69
N PHE A 71 -10.21 4.86 -7.20
CA PHE A 71 -9.08 3.99 -7.52
C PHE A 71 -8.34 3.61 -6.25
N ASN A 72 -8.06 2.32 -6.09
CA ASN A 72 -7.31 1.80 -4.97
C ASN A 72 -5.82 1.78 -5.28
N PHE A 73 -5.05 2.66 -4.63
CA PHE A 73 -3.60 2.71 -4.71
C PHE A 73 -2.91 2.12 -3.47
N ALA A 74 -3.65 1.63 -2.47
CA ALA A 74 -3.09 0.98 -1.30
C ALA A 74 -2.18 -0.22 -1.69
N LEU A 75 -1.17 -0.49 -0.88
CA LEU A 75 -0.23 -1.59 -1.05
C LEU A 75 0.03 -2.27 0.30
N THR A 76 0.45 -3.53 0.29
CA THR A 76 0.83 -4.26 1.52
C THR A 76 1.91 -3.48 2.27
N SER A 77 1.69 -3.28 3.57
CA SER A 77 2.63 -2.60 4.47
C SER A 77 3.02 -1.17 4.07
N GLN A 78 2.22 -0.51 3.25
CA GLN A 78 2.38 0.91 2.99
C GLN A 78 2.25 1.73 4.28
N SER A 79 3.23 2.58 4.55
CA SER A 79 3.24 3.52 5.68
C SER A 79 2.73 4.91 5.26
N LEU A 80 2.42 5.75 6.25
CA LEU A 80 1.96 7.13 6.01
C LEU A 80 2.97 7.99 5.25
N SER A 81 4.27 7.69 5.39
CA SER A 81 5.32 8.35 4.61
C SER A 81 5.20 8.04 3.12
N TYR A 82 4.92 6.77 2.77
CA TYR A 82 4.65 6.37 1.39
C TYR A 82 3.29 6.88 0.91
N ASP A 83 2.26 6.90 1.76
CA ASP A 83 0.95 7.49 1.42
C ASP A 83 1.10 8.95 0.98
N ARG A 84 1.81 9.76 1.76
CA ARG A 84 2.10 11.16 1.43
C ARG A 84 2.87 11.27 0.11
N TYR A 85 3.95 10.52 -0.04
CA TYR A 85 4.76 10.55 -1.27
C TYR A 85 3.91 10.24 -2.50
N LEU A 86 3.08 9.19 -2.44
CA LEU A 86 2.25 8.78 -3.56
C LEU A 86 1.17 9.83 -3.86
N PHE A 87 0.51 10.35 -2.83
CA PHE A 87 -0.46 11.42 -2.99
C PHE A 87 0.15 12.62 -3.70
N GLU A 88 1.26 13.17 -3.18
CA GLU A 88 1.93 14.35 -3.73
C GLU A 88 2.45 14.11 -5.15
N ARG A 89 2.98 12.90 -5.42
CA ARG A 89 3.49 12.54 -6.75
C ARG A 89 2.40 12.50 -7.81
N TYR A 90 1.26 11.88 -7.51
CA TYR A 90 0.19 11.68 -8.51
C TYR A 90 -0.83 12.80 -8.55
N LEU A 91 -0.89 13.65 -7.53
CA LEU A 91 -1.81 14.78 -7.45
C LEU A 91 -1.86 15.62 -8.75
N PRO A 92 -0.73 16.02 -9.38
CA PRO A 92 -0.77 16.76 -10.66
C PRO A 92 -1.39 16.00 -11.84
N ARG A 93 -1.55 14.68 -11.73
CA ARG A 93 -2.14 13.79 -12.75
C ARG A 93 -3.60 13.44 -12.46
N LEU A 94 -4.14 13.89 -11.33
CA LEU A 94 -5.51 13.61 -10.90
C LEU A 94 -6.33 14.90 -10.80
N PRO A 95 -6.60 15.60 -11.91
CA PRO A 95 -7.28 16.89 -11.91
C PRO A 95 -8.73 16.81 -11.42
N LYS A 96 -9.33 15.61 -11.36
CA LYS A 96 -10.69 15.38 -10.86
C LYS A 96 -10.73 14.90 -9.41
N LEU A 97 -9.59 14.79 -8.72
CA LEU A 97 -9.52 14.27 -7.37
C LEU A 97 -10.27 15.19 -6.41
N LYS A 98 -11.25 14.64 -5.69
CA LYS A 98 -12.08 15.34 -4.71
C LYS A 98 -11.82 14.86 -3.28
N ALA A 99 -11.50 13.57 -3.12
CA ALA A 99 -11.25 13.00 -1.81
C ALA A 99 -10.10 11.98 -1.80
N ILE A 100 -9.44 11.84 -0.65
CA ILE A 100 -8.58 10.70 -0.34
C ILE A 100 -9.12 9.94 0.88
N VAL A 101 -8.91 8.62 0.91
CA VAL A 101 -9.34 7.73 1.99
C VAL A 101 -8.14 7.00 2.58
N LEU A 102 -8.00 7.02 3.91
CA LEU A 102 -6.85 6.46 4.62
C LEU A 102 -7.27 5.66 5.87
N PRO A 103 -6.82 4.39 6.00
CA PRO A 103 -6.97 3.61 7.21
C PRO A 103 -5.89 4.01 8.22
N ILE A 104 -6.27 4.26 9.47
CA ILE A 104 -5.34 4.56 10.57
C ILE A 104 -5.60 3.57 11.70
N GLY A 105 -4.74 2.56 11.84
CA GLY A 105 -4.73 1.67 13.00
C GLY A 105 -3.89 2.22 14.14
N PHE A 106 -3.91 1.55 15.30
CA PHE A 106 -3.16 1.98 16.51
C PHE A 106 -1.62 1.97 16.34
N PHE A 107 -1.13 1.41 15.24
CA PHE A 107 0.28 1.37 14.87
C PHE A 107 0.65 2.35 13.75
N SER A 108 -0.32 2.79 12.93
CA SER A 108 -0.06 3.56 11.72
C SER A 108 0.71 4.86 11.97
N LEU A 109 0.43 5.56 13.07
CA LEU A 109 1.06 6.85 13.40
C LEU A 109 2.56 6.73 13.73
N GLY A 110 3.03 5.54 14.09
CA GLY A 110 4.43 5.27 14.42
C GLY A 110 5.16 4.38 13.41
N TYR A 111 4.42 3.75 12.50
CA TYR A 111 4.90 2.68 11.64
C TYR A 111 5.74 3.17 10.44
N SER A 112 6.93 2.61 10.27
CA SER A 112 7.73 2.71 9.05
C SER A 112 7.88 1.34 8.39
N LEU A 113 7.78 1.27 7.06
CA LEU A 113 7.97 0.04 6.29
C LEU A 113 9.35 -0.58 6.53
N GLU A 114 10.36 0.27 6.64
CA GLU A 114 11.77 -0.06 6.77
C GLU A 114 12.09 -0.74 8.11
N ASP A 115 11.27 -0.52 9.14
CA ASP A 115 11.45 -1.13 10.46
C ASP A 115 10.84 -2.56 10.53
N GLY A 116 10.15 -3.00 9.47
CA GLY A 116 9.46 -4.29 9.43
C GLY A 116 10.15 -5.36 8.59
N ILE A 117 9.69 -6.61 8.74
CA ILE A 117 10.14 -7.75 7.91
C ILE A 117 9.89 -7.55 6.41
N GLU A 118 9.02 -6.60 6.06
CA GLU A 118 8.68 -6.25 4.68
C GLU A 118 9.46 -5.04 4.14
N ALA A 119 10.54 -4.62 4.82
CA ALA A 119 11.41 -3.52 4.39
C ALA A 119 11.91 -3.66 2.93
N TRP A 120 12.05 -4.90 2.44
CA TRP A 120 12.40 -5.21 1.05
C TRP A 120 11.39 -4.66 0.03
N ARG A 121 10.19 -4.25 0.45
CA ARG A 121 9.21 -3.58 -0.43
C ARG A 121 9.62 -2.15 -0.76
N LYS A 122 10.48 -1.48 0.02
CA LYS A 122 11.01 -0.14 -0.30
C LYS A 122 11.56 -0.10 -1.71
N GLN A 123 12.26 -1.14 -2.13
CA GLN A 123 12.86 -1.17 -3.46
C GLN A 123 11.81 -1.28 -4.57
N ARG A 124 10.60 -1.81 -4.31
CA ARG A 124 9.50 -1.72 -5.28
C ARG A 124 9.02 -0.29 -5.48
N TYR A 125 9.01 0.55 -4.44
CA TYR A 125 8.72 1.98 -4.57
C TYR A 125 9.80 2.70 -5.39
N VAL A 126 11.06 2.36 -5.16
CA VAL A 126 12.20 2.87 -5.95
C VAL A 126 12.05 2.46 -7.42
N HIS A 127 12.04 1.16 -7.70
CA HIS A 127 12.05 0.60 -9.06
C HIS A 127 10.82 0.96 -9.89
N TYR A 128 9.63 1.03 -9.28
CA TYR A 128 8.37 1.12 -10.04
C TYR A 128 7.55 2.38 -9.77
N LEU A 129 7.73 3.05 -8.63
CA LEU A 129 6.95 4.22 -8.23
C LEU A 129 7.77 5.52 -8.18
N GLY A 130 9.03 5.47 -8.64
CA GLY A 130 9.87 6.63 -8.84
C GLY A 130 10.41 7.27 -7.55
N TYR A 131 10.50 6.51 -6.47
CA TYR A 131 10.91 6.97 -5.12
C TYR A 131 12.39 7.36 -5.01
N TRP A 132 13.14 7.36 -6.12
CA TRP A 132 14.57 7.66 -6.18
C TRP A 132 14.96 9.01 -5.56
N LYS A 133 14.08 10.02 -5.67
CA LYS A 133 14.36 11.37 -5.19
C LYS A 133 14.31 11.49 -3.66
N GLU A 134 13.69 10.52 -2.99
CA GLU A 134 13.55 10.47 -1.54
C GLU A 134 14.66 9.64 -0.87
N LEU A 135 15.56 9.05 -1.67
CA LEU A 135 16.70 8.29 -1.16
C LEU A 135 17.74 9.24 -0.58
N ASP A 136 18.25 8.91 0.60
CA ASP A 136 19.37 9.63 1.19
C ASP A 136 20.70 9.30 0.48
N ALA A 137 21.73 10.11 0.73
CA ALA A 137 23.03 9.97 0.07
C ALA A 137 23.68 8.59 0.27
N SER A 138 23.42 7.90 1.39
CA SER A 138 23.94 6.57 1.64
C SER A 138 23.21 5.52 0.81
N GLU A 139 21.90 5.69 0.61
CA GLU A 139 21.06 4.81 -0.19
C GLU A 139 21.33 4.93 -1.70
N TRP A 140 21.78 6.09 -2.17
CA TRP A 140 22.20 6.28 -3.57
C TRP A 140 23.34 5.35 -4.00
N LEU A 141 24.15 4.86 -3.07
CA LEU A 141 25.27 3.95 -3.36
C LEU A 141 24.89 2.47 -3.23
N GLU A 142 23.68 2.15 -2.77
CA GLU A 142 23.27 0.77 -2.56
C GLU A 142 22.86 0.12 -3.90
N LEU A 143 23.62 -0.88 -4.34
CA LEU A 143 23.39 -1.61 -5.61
C LEU A 143 21.95 -2.16 -5.72
N LYS A 144 21.38 -2.51 -4.57
CA LYS A 144 20.03 -3.05 -4.42
C LYS A 144 18.97 -2.08 -4.99
N ASN A 145 19.22 -0.78 -4.92
CA ASN A 145 18.32 0.22 -5.48
C ASN A 145 18.34 0.24 -7.00
N TYR A 146 19.35 -0.35 -7.68
CA TYR A 146 19.48 -0.32 -9.15
C TYR A 146 19.10 -1.62 -9.85
N SER A 147 19.02 -2.75 -9.13
CA SER A 147 18.68 -4.05 -9.71
C SER A 147 17.57 -4.78 -8.94
N THR A 148 16.53 -5.17 -9.67
CA THR A 148 15.43 -6.00 -9.17
C THR A 148 15.85 -7.45 -8.96
N LEU A 149 16.90 -7.91 -9.65
CA LEU A 149 17.52 -9.22 -9.45
C LEU A 149 18.22 -9.36 -8.09
N TYR A 150 18.56 -8.25 -7.42
CA TYR A 150 19.27 -8.29 -6.14
C TYR A 150 18.37 -8.74 -4.97
N HIS A 151 17.07 -8.46 -5.03
CA HIS A 151 16.14 -8.67 -3.89
C HIS A 151 15.31 -9.92 -3.99
N ASN A 152 15.08 -10.39 -5.20
CA ASN A 152 14.19 -11.50 -5.43
C ASN A 152 15.03 -12.71 -5.80
N ASP A 153 14.49 -13.89 -5.49
CA ASP A 153 14.99 -15.12 -6.07
C ASP A 153 14.93 -15.00 -7.60
N ALA A 154 16.09 -14.80 -8.22
CA ALA A 154 16.21 -14.59 -9.66
C ALA A 154 15.61 -15.78 -10.43
N GLY A 155 15.69 -16.99 -9.88
CA GLY A 155 15.06 -18.18 -10.43
C GLY A 155 13.54 -18.09 -10.40
N GLN A 156 12.95 -17.68 -9.26
CA GLN A 156 11.50 -17.46 -9.16
C GLN A 156 11.02 -16.36 -10.11
N MET A 157 11.74 -15.23 -10.20
CA MET A 157 11.38 -14.16 -11.14
C MET A 157 11.45 -14.64 -12.59
N PHE A 158 12.47 -15.44 -12.93
CA PHE A 158 12.62 -15.99 -14.27
C PHE A 158 11.48 -16.96 -14.62
N GLU A 159 11.12 -17.86 -13.69
CA GLU A 159 9.99 -18.77 -13.87
C GLU A 159 8.64 -18.05 -13.92
N GLN A 160 8.42 -17.02 -13.08
CA GLN A 160 7.24 -16.17 -13.18
C GLN A 160 7.15 -15.48 -14.54
N THR A 161 8.26 -14.90 -15.03
CA THR A 161 8.33 -14.25 -16.35
C THR A 161 7.99 -15.24 -17.47
N LYS A 162 8.56 -16.45 -17.39
CA LYS A 162 8.32 -17.52 -18.35
C LYS A 162 6.86 -18.00 -18.34
N ARG A 163 6.25 -18.14 -17.16
CA ARG A 163 4.81 -18.48 -17.04
C ARG A 163 3.93 -17.39 -17.63
N TYR A 164 4.18 -16.12 -17.28
CA TYR A 164 3.45 -14.98 -17.84
C TYR A 164 3.50 -14.96 -19.37
N ARG A 165 4.70 -15.08 -19.96
CA ARG A 165 4.86 -15.04 -21.43
C ARG A 165 4.29 -16.27 -22.15
N LYS A 166 4.45 -17.47 -21.58
CA LYS A 166 4.02 -18.71 -22.26
C LYS A 166 2.56 -19.06 -22.03
N ARG A 167 2.00 -18.71 -20.88
CA ARG A 167 0.67 -19.16 -20.43
C ARG A 167 -0.32 -18.02 -20.25
N GLY A 168 0.11 -16.76 -20.38
CA GLY A 168 -0.75 -15.59 -20.14
C GLY A 168 -1.15 -15.41 -18.68
N THR A 169 -0.57 -16.16 -17.73
CA THR A 169 -0.91 -16.07 -16.30
C THR A 169 -0.38 -14.75 -15.75
N SER A 170 -1.26 -13.78 -15.53
CA SER A 170 -0.91 -12.50 -14.92
C SER A 170 -0.40 -12.72 -13.49
N PRO A 171 0.77 -12.19 -13.12
CA PRO A 171 1.26 -12.19 -11.74
C PRO A 171 0.62 -11.09 -10.88
N LEU A 172 -0.29 -10.29 -11.46
CA LEU A 172 -1.00 -9.25 -10.73
C LEU A 172 -1.95 -9.89 -9.72
N THR A 173 -2.00 -9.28 -8.55
CA THR A 173 -2.92 -9.68 -7.47
C THR A 173 -4.09 -8.71 -7.32
N VAL A 174 -4.14 -7.69 -8.19
CA VAL A 174 -5.14 -6.63 -8.19
C VAL A 174 -5.95 -6.59 -9.47
N ASN A 175 -7.22 -6.20 -9.33
CA ASN A 175 -8.14 -5.97 -10.44
C ASN A 175 -7.88 -4.63 -11.15
N THR A 176 -8.74 -4.30 -12.12
CA THR A 176 -8.57 -3.09 -12.94
C THR A 176 -8.76 -1.75 -12.21
N LEU A 177 -9.26 -1.78 -10.98
CA LEU A 177 -9.41 -0.62 -10.10
C LEU A 177 -8.40 -0.65 -8.95
N GLY A 178 -7.43 -1.57 -9.00
CA GLY A 178 -6.33 -1.67 -8.05
C GLY A 178 -6.71 -2.35 -6.72
N TRP A 179 -7.90 -2.92 -6.57
CA TRP A 179 -8.27 -3.70 -5.39
C TRP A 179 -7.73 -5.12 -5.49
N SER A 180 -7.28 -5.71 -4.38
CA SER A 180 -6.69 -7.05 -4.40
C SER A 180 -7.72 -8.16 -4.22
N GLU A 181 -7.61 -9.18 -5.07
CA GLU A 181 -8.51 -10.34 -5.12
C GLU A 181 -7.99 -11.54 -4.30
N LEU A 182 -6.90 -11.39 -3.53
CA LEU A 182 -6.28 -12.50 -2.79
C LEU A 182 -7.19 -13.09 -1.69
N PHE A 183 -8.11 -12.31 -1.14
CA PHE A 183 -8.98 -12.70 -0.02
C PHE A 183 -10.44 -12.91 -0.45
N VAL A 184 -10.69 -13.27 -1.71
CA VAL A 184 -12.05 -13.44 -2.24
C VAL A 184 -12.72 -14.72 -1.73
N GLU A 185 -12.04 -15.87 -1.64
CA GLU A 185 -12.74 -17.17 -1.50
C GLU A 185 -12.52 -17.91 -0.16
N GLN A 186 -12.00 -17.25 0.88
CA GLN A 186 -11.69 -17.98 2.12
C GLN A 186 -12.79 -17.86 3.18
N THR A 187 -13.24 -19.02 3.65
CA THR A 187 -14.00 -19.15 4.89
C THR A 187 -13.15 -18.64 6.05
N PRO A 188 -13.71 -17.85 6.98
CA PRO A 188 -12.99 -17.42 8.16
C PRO A 188 -12.41 -18.64 8.89
N ALA A 189 -11.09 -18.66 9.10
CA ALA A 189 -10.41 -19.76 9.77
C ALA A 189 -9.34 -19.20 10.70
N GLY A 190 -9.39 -19.59 11.98
CA GLY A 190 -8.37 -19.18 12.96
C GLY A 190 -8.39 -17.69 13.29
N LEU A 191 -9.56 -17.04 13.27
CA LEU A 191 -9.71 -15.62 13.61
C LEU A 191 -9.15 -15.28 15.00
N ASP A 192 -9.33 -16.19 15.97
CA ASP A 192 -8.86 -15.98 17.33
C ASP A 192 -7.33 -15.89 17.42
N THR A 193 -6.65 -16.90 16.86
CA THR A 193 -5.18 -16.96 16.83
C THR A 193 -4.60 -15.83 15.98
N SER A 194 -5.10 -15.67 14.74
CA SER A 194 -4.58 -14.66 13.81
C SER A 194 -4.75 -13.23 14.33
N GLY A 195 -5.87 -12.92 15.01
CA GLY A 195 -6.09 -11.61 15.59
C GLY A 195 -5.13 -11.29 16.74
N ALA A 196 -4.88 -12.25 17.64
CA ALA A 196 -3.91 -12.07 18.72
C ALA A 196 -2.48 -11.90 18.17
N GLU A 197 -2.08 -12.71 17.19
CA GLU A 197 -0.77 -12.62 16.54
C GLU A 197 -0.58 -11.30 15.80
N ALA A 198 -1.59 -10.86 15.04
CA ALA A 198 -1.56 -9.59 14.33
C ALA A 198 -1.47 -8.41 15.29
N ALA A 199 -2.23 -8.42 16.40
CA ALA A 199 -2.15 -7.38 17.41
C ALA A 199 -0.76 -7.33 18.07
N ALA A 200 -0.16 -8.48 18.39
CA ALA A 200 1.19 -8.56 18.94
C ALA A 200 2.24 -8.03 17.95
N ARG A 201 2.15 -8.42 16.67
CA ARG A 201 3.02 -7.92 15.60
C ARG A 201 2.92 -6.40 15.46
N HIS A 202 1.73 -5.82 15.50
CA HIS A 202 1.52 -4.38 15.44
C HIS A 202 1.95 -3.62 16.70
N ALA A 203 1.85 -4.27 17.87
CA ALA A 203 2.37 -3.73 19.11
C ALA A 203 3.90 -3.64 19.09
N ALA A 204 4.58 -4.61 18.48
CA ALA A 204 6.03 -4.68 18.36
C ALA A 204 6.63 -3.64 17.40
N VAL A 205 5.81 -2.95 16.59
CA VAL A 205 6.27 -1.91 15.66
C VAL A 205 6.96 -0.75 16.41
N PRO A 206 8.23 -0.43 16.07
CA PRO A 206 8.90 0.74 16.62
C PRO A 206 8.12 2.03 16.36
N GLN A 207 8.06 2.92 17.35
CA GLN A 207 7.32 4.19 17.22
C GLN A 207 8.24 5.29 16.68
N ARG A 208 8.05 5.63 15.41
CA ARG A 208 8.70 6.79 14.76
C ARG A 208 7.78 8.01 14.81
N ASN A 209 8.35 9.21 14.83
CA ASN A 209 7.57 10.45 14.73
C ASN A 209 7.21 10.80 13.27
N GLN A 210 8.02 10.36 12.31
CA GLN A 210 7.92 10.74 10.91
C GLN A 210 6.56 10.40 10.26
N PRO A 211 5.97 9.19 10.44
CA PRO A 211 4.68 8.85 9.83
C PRO A 211 3.54 9.78 10.26
N ARG A 212 3.52 10.19 11.54
CA ARG A 212 2.58 11.20 12.04
C ARG A 212 2.79 12.56 11.37
N LEU A 213 4.04 13.00 11.20
CA LEU A 213 4.34 14.27 10.53
C LEU A 213 3.94 14.23 9.04
N ASP A 214 4.13 13.09 8.38
CA ASP A 214 3.74 12.90 6.98
C ASP A 214 2.22 12.92 6.79
N LEU A 215 1.46 12.34 7.71
CA LEU A 215 0.01 12.50 7.71
C LEU A 215 -0.38 13.98 7.81
N LEU A 216 0.18 14.73 8.76
CA LEU A 216 -0.12 16.16 8.92
C LEU A 216 0.22 16.95 7.64
N ALA A 217 1.38 16.71 7.04
CA ALA A 217 1.78 17.36 5.79
C ALA A 217 0.87 17.00 4.61
N MET A 218 0.45 15.74 4.51
CA MET A 218 -0.52 15.29 3.51
C MET A 218 -1.88 15.97 3.67
N LEU A 219 -2.37 16.14 4.91
CA LEU A 219 -3.60 16.89 5.18
C LEU A 219 -3.49 18.36 4.77
N GLU A 220 -2.35 19.00 5.01
CA GLU A 220 -2.11 20.39 4.57
C GLU A 220 -2.06 20.51 3.05
N THR A 221 -1.43 19.56 2.36
CA THR A 221 -1.45 19.51 0.89
C THR A 221 -2.88 19.32 0.38
N ALA A 222 -3.66 18.41 0.96
CA ALA A 222 -5.06 18.19 0.59
C ALA A 222 -5.90 19.47 0.79
N LYS A 223 -5.73 20.16 1.92
CA LYS A 223 -6.39 21.44 2.19
C LYS A 223 -6.13 22.49 1.11
N LYS A 224 -4.87 22.68 0.74
CA LYS A 224 -4.46 23.66 -0.28
C LYS A 224 -5.06 23.37 -1.66
N GLN A 225 -5.36 22.11 -1.95
CA GLN A 225 -5.97 21.66 -3.20
C GLN A 225 -7.48 21.49 -3.10
N ASN A 226 -8.10 21.88 -1.98
CA ASN A 226 -9.52 21.67 -1.70
C ASN A 226 -9.96 20.20 -1.84
N ILE A 227 -9.11 19.27 -1.41
CA ILE A 227 -9.37 17.83 -1.40
C ILE A 227 -9.82 17.44 0.01
N LYS A 228 -10.96 16.75 0.11
CA LYS A 228 -11.44 16.17 1.37
C LYS A 228 -10.62 14.94 1.76
N VAL A 229 -10.47 14.71 3.05
CA VAL A 229 -9.77 13.54 3.59
C VAL A 229 -10.69 12.78 4.51
N LEU A 230 -10.91 11.49 4.23
CA LEU A 230 -11.60 10.60 5.15
C LEU A 230 -10.59 9.66 5.82
N LEU A 231 -10.42 9.86 7.11
CA LEU A 231 -9.64 8.97 7.98
C LEU A 231 -10.59 7.96 8.60
N PHE A 232 -10.18 6.70 8.69
CA PHE A 232 -10.98 5.71 9.42
C PHE A 232 -10.11 4.72 10.20
N ILE A 233 -10.60 4.24 11.34
CA ILE A 233 -10.03 3.06 11.98
C ILE A 233 -10.73 1.84 11.37
N PRO A 234 -10.01 0.88 10.75
CA PRO A 234 -10.64 -0.27 10.10
C PRO A 234 -11.36 -1.17 11.11
N PRO A 235 -12.43 -1.85 10.70
CA PRO A 235 -13.06 -2.89 11.52
C PRO A 235 -12.09 -4.04 11.76
N ALA A 236 -12.16 -4.63 12.95
CA ALA A 236 -11.33 -5.77 13.35
C ALA A 236 -12.15 -6.79 14.12
N TRP A 237 -11.76 -8.07 14.05
CA TRP A 237 -12.42 -9.14 14.79
C TRP A 237 -12.13 -9.06 16.30
N GLU A 238 -12.99 -9.66 17.11
CA GLU A 238 -12.95 -9.59 18.58
C GLU A 238 -11.59 -9.91 19.18
N SER A 239 -10.94 -10.97 18.70
CA SER A 239 -9.62 -11.39 19.18
C SER A 239 -8.56 -10.31 19.02
N TYR A 240 -8.51 -9.65 17.85
CA TYR A 240 -7.62 -8.53 17.61
C TYR A 240 -8.00 -7.35 18.51
N ARG A 241 -9.28 -6.99 18.59
CA ARG A 241 -9.78 -5.88 19.43
C ARG A 241 -9.41 -6.04 20.91
N HIS A 242 -9.42 -7.27 21.42
CA HIS A 242 -9.04 -7.55 22.80
C HIS A 242 -7.52 -7.49 23.02
N ALA A 243 -6.73 -7.85 22.01
CA ALA A 243 -5.28 -7.97 22.11
C ALA A 243 -4.52 -6.67 21.79
N VAL A 244 -5.15 -5.65 21.19
CA VAL A 244 -4.46 -4.38 20.89
C VAL A 244 -3.98 -3.64 22.14
N ASP A 245 -2.92 -2.85 21.99
CA ASP A 245 -2.50 -1.87 22.99
C ASP A 245 -3.59 -0.79 23.13
N LYS A 246 -4.34 -0.86 24.22
CA LYS A 246 -5.46 0.03 24.52
C LYS A 246 -5.03 1.49 24.68
N GLY A 247 -3.83 1.74 25.21
CA GLY A 247 -3.29 3.09 25.38
C GLY A 247 -2.97 3.73 24.04
N ARG A 248 -2.28 3.01 23.16
CA ARG A 248 -2.00 3.46 21.79
C ARG A 248 -3.27 3.61 20.96
N MET A 249 -4.25 2.73 21.12
CA MET A 249 -5.55 2.86 20.45
C MET A 249 -6.29 4.12 20.91
N GLN A 250 -6.36 4.38 22.22
CA GLN A 250 -6.99 5.58 22.76
C GLN A 250 -6.27 6.85 22.28
N HIS A 251 -4.93 6.88 22.30
CA HIS A 251 -4.15 7.99 21.78
C HIS A 251 -4.43 8.24 20.29
N THR A 252 -4.51 7.16 19.49
CA THR A 252 -4.82 7.24 18.04
C THR A 252 -6.21 7.85 17.82
N ARG A 253 -7.24 7.35 18.51
CA ARG A 253 -8.61 7.90 18.45
C ARG A 253 -8.66 9.39 18.79
N GLN A 254 -8.02 9.79 19.89
CA GLN A 254 -7.97 11.19 20.30
C GLN A 254 -7.24 12.06 19.28
N PHE A 255 -6.15 11.55 18.69
CA PHE A 255 -5.42 12.26 17.66
C PHE A 255 -6.28 12.47 16.41
N LEU A 256 -6.96 11.44 15.91
CA LEU A 256 -7.83 11.53 14.74
C LEU A 256 -9.05 12.41 14.98
N ALA A 257 -9.68 12.32 16.14
CA ALA A 257 -10.81 13.18 16.52
C ALA A 257 -10.41 14.67 16.52
N ARG A 258 -9.18 15.01 16.96
CA ARG A 258 -8.68 16.39 16.86
C ARG A 258 -8.49 16.83 15.41
N LEU A 259 -8.01 15.95 14.54
CA LEU A 259 -7.82 16.27 13.12
C LEU A 259 -9.13 16.52 12.39
N ALA A 260 -10.19 15.77 12.75
CA ALA A 260 -11.54 15.95 12.22
C ALA A 260 -12.22 17.28 12.64
N GLY A 261 -11.58 18.08 13.51
CA GLY A 261 -11.99 19.48 13.73
C GLY A 261 -11.69 20.41 12.54
N GLN A 262 -10.95 19.93 11.54
CA GLN A 262 -10.68 20.66 10.30
C GLN A 262 -11.79 20.38 9.27
N GLU A 263 -12.30 21.42 8.62
CA GLU A 263 -13.45 21.34 7.68
C GLU A 263 -13.24 20.36 6.51
N HIS A 264 -12.00 20.10 6.10
CA HIS A 264 -11.68 19.17 5.01
C HIS A 264 -11.35 17.76 5.48
N VAL A 265 -11.42 17.47 6.79
CA VAL A 265 -11.06 16.17 7.36
C VAL A 265 -12.26 15.56 8.08
N GLU A 266 -12.61 14.34 7.69
CA GLU A 266 -13.62 13.52 8.33
C GLU A 266 -12.95 12.33 9.01
N PHE A 267 -13.53 11.88 10.13
CA PHE A 267 -13.06 10.71 10.87
C PHE A 267 -14.22 9.79 11.25
N ILE A 268 -14.08 8.50 10.95
CA ILE A 268 -15.00 7.45 11.38
C ILE A 268 -14.25 6.30 12.07
N ASP A 269 -14.70 5.91 13.25
CA ASP A 269 -14.16 4.77 13.98
C ASP A 269 -15.03 3.54 13.72
N LEU A 270 -14.53 2.59 12.92
CA LEU A 270 -15.23 1.34 12.61
C LEU A 270 -14.67 0.15 13.40
N PHE A 271 -13.77 0.38 14.36
CA PHE A 271 -12.97 -0.68 14.97
C PHE A 271 -13.81 -1.79 15.58
N ALA A 272 -14.89 -1.43 16.27
CA ALA A 272 -15.83 -2.33 16.94
C ALA A 272 -17.26 -2.16 16.40
N ASP A 273 -17.39 -1.81 15.12
CA ASP A 273 -18.69 -1.57 14.48
C ASP A 273 -19.48 -2.88 14.33
N ASP A 274 -20.71 -2.89 14.85
CA ASP A 274 -21.57 -4.07 14.96
C ASP A 274 -22.16 -4.54 13.62
N ARG A 275 -22.04 -3.73 12.57
CA ARG A 275 -22.42 -4.13 11.21
C ARG A 275 -21.49 -5.19 10.64
N PHE A 276 -20.30 -5.39 11.22
CA PHE A 276 -19.34 -6.42 10.82
C PHE A 276 -19.48 -7.67 11.69
N THR A 277 -19.70 -8.79 11.03
CA THR A 277 -19.89 -10.12 11.60
C THR A 277 -18.74 -11.03 11.22
N GLU A 278 -18.67 -12.24 11.79
CA GLU A 278 -17.60 -13.21 11.50
C GLU A 278 -17.41 -13.46 9.99
N GLU A 279 -18.50 -13.53 9.24
CA GLU A 279 -18.49 -13.77 7.79
C GLU A 279 -17.85 -12.64 6.96
N ASP A 280 -17.58 -11.48 7.55
CA ASP A 280 -16.94 -10.35 6.87
C ASP A 280 -15.41 -10.41 6.94
N PHE A 281 -14.85 -11.27 7.79
CA PHE A 281 -13.42 -11.34 8.06
C PHE A 281 -12.73 -12.48 7.32
N TYR A 282 -11.51 -12.22 6.90
CA TYR A 282 -10.58 -13.22 6.38
C TYR A 282 -9.73 -13.77 7.53
N ASP A 283 -9.13 -12.86 8.29
CA ASP A 283 -8.37 -13.11 9.52
C ASP A 283 -8.77 -12.09 10.59
N GLY A 284 -8.08 -12.08 11.75
CA GLY A 284 -8.46 -11.20 12.85
C GLY A 284 -8.37 -9.69 12.58
N ASP A 285 -7.63 -9.25 11.55
CA ASP A 285 -7.43 -7.83 11.21
C ASP A 285 -7.74 -7.44 9.75
N HIS A 286 -8.08 -8.40 8.89
CA HIS A 286 -8.42 -8.17 7.48
C HIS A 286 -9.81 -8.66 7.14
N LEU A 287 -10.50 -7.87 6.31
CA LEU A 287 -11.77 -8.23 5.71
C LEU A 287 -11.59 -9.16 4.52
N ASN A 288 -12.55 -10.04 4.30
CA ASN A 288 -12.70 -10.78 3.03
C ASN A 288 -13.52 -9.96 2.02
N HIS A 289 -13.88 -10.52 0.86
CA HIS A 289 -14.66 -9.79 -0.15
C HIS A 289 -16.02 -9.26 0.32
N LYS A 290 -16.75 -10.00 1.18
CA LYS A 290 -18.05 -9.56 1.72
C LYS A 290 -17.86 -8.36 2.62
N GLY A 291 -16.89 -8.45 3.53
CA GLY A 291 -16.52 -7.34 4.41
C GLY A 291 -16.02 -6.14 3.62
N ALA A 292 -15.21 -6.35 2.59
CA ALA A 292 -14.70 -5.29 1.73
C ALA A 292 -15.82 -4.57 0.99
N GLN A 293 -16.80 -5.29 0.46
CA GLN A 293 -17.99 -4.70 -0.13
C GLN A 293 -18.78 -3.85 0.86
N LYS A 294 -18.97 -4.36 2.08
CA LYS A 294 -19.67 -3.66 3.15
C LYS A 294 -18.94 -2.38 3.55
N LEU A 295 -17.64 -2.47 3.82
CA LEU A 295 -16.81 -1.32 4.19
C LEU A 295 -16.79 -0.27 3.07
N SER A 296 -16.64 -0.69 1.81
CA SER A 296 -16.64 0.22 0.65
C SER A 296 -17.93 1.02 0.54
N ARG A 297 -19.09 0.40 0.74
CA ARG A 297 -20.39 1.10 0.73
C ARG A 297 -20.51 2.12 1.87
N ILE A 298 -20.05 1.76 3.07
CA ILE A 298 -20.04 2.65 4.23
C ILE A 298 -19.18 3.89 3.94
N ILE A 299 -17.96 3.66 3.45
CA ILE A 299 -17.01 4.72 3.11
C ILE A 299 -17.55 5.59 1.96
N SER A 300 -18.07 4.99 0.89
CA SER A 300 -18.67 5.72 -0.23
C SER A 300 -19.80 6.65 0.22
N THR A 301 -20.70 6.15 1.07
CA THR A 301 -21.81 6.93 1.62
C THR A 301 -21.31 8.10 2.47
N GLN A 302 -20.27 7.87 3.28
CA GLN A 302 -19.67 8.92 4.09
C GLN A 302 -19.07 10.03 3.22
N ILE A 303 -18.45 9.68 2.09
CA ILE A 303 -17.90 10.63 1.12
C ILE A 303 -19.04 11.40 0.42
N ASP A 304 -20.09 10.71 -0.04
CA ASP A 304 -21.24 11.35 -0.72
C ASP A 304 -21.92 12.42 0.13
N ASN A 305 -22.02 12.19 1.43
CA ASN A 305 -22.65 13.16 2.35
C ASN A 305 -21.80 14.43 2.58
N LYS A 306 -20.57 14.47 2.07
CA LYS A 306 -19.54 15.46 2.41
C LYS A 306 -18.86 16.10 1.20
N LEU A 307 -19.03 15.51 0.00
CA LEU A 307 -18.68 16.09 -1.30
C LEU A 307 -19.83 16.90 -1.89
#